data_AF-A0A938N4B7-F1
#
_entry.id   AF-A0A938N4B7-F1
#
_cell.length_a   1.000
_cell.length_b   1.000
_cell.length_c   1.000
_cell.angle_alpha   90.00
_cell.angle_beta   90.00
_cell.angle_gamma   90.00
#
_symmetry.space_group_name_H-M   'P 1'
#
loop_
_entity.id
_entity.type
_entity.pdbx_description
1 polymer ?
#
loop_
_entity_poly.entity_id
_entity_poly.type
_entity_poly.pdbx_seq_one_letter_code
_entity_poly.pdbx_strand_id
1 'polypeptide(L)'
;MGMTNPNGQIGRGCTRSMRPARDPNVKGKAMNRRTLCLGLVALVAMAGSQANAQISLSRHNFSSFGWSGGEICKPCHTPHHAIADVPRLWNHALTTATYQMHGGTGTAAANFDIDSRLCLSCHDGTVALDSFGGQTGTNFIGPAGNLGTDLRNDHPVGTDALYPPNPVPSWWAGSFNPTTSNGTRVGSGATELKLKAWDDQGTTRYLVGCTTCHTPHNKGNYPHMTRISNASSQMCLVCHIK
;
A
#
# COMPACT_ATOMS: atom_id res chain seq x y z
N MET A 1 77.27 16.34 16.13
CA MET A 1 78.08 17.50 15.68
C MET A 1 77.25 18.26 14.65
N GLY A 2 76.96 19.56 14.91
CA GLY A 2 76.26 20.54 14.04
C GLY A 2 74.73 20.34 13.91
N MET A 3 73.79 21.07 14.54
CA MET A 3 73.44 22.51 14.57
C MET A 3 73.12 23.15 13.21
N THR A 4 71.82 23.46 12.96
CA THR A 4 71.25 24.80 12.66
C THR A 4 69.70 24.81 12.69
N ASN A 5 69.15 25.91 13.23
CA ASN A 5 67.75 26.39 13.29
C ASN A 5 67.57 27.45 12.17
N PRO A 6 66.37 27.82 11.64
CA PRO A 6 65.46 28.76 12.34
C PRO A 6 63.94 28.60 12.05
N ASN A 7 63.13 28.62 13.12
CA ASN A 7 61.77 29.20 13.19
C ASN A 7 60.69 28.79 12.17
N GLY A 8 59.86 27.82 12.58
CA GLY A 8 58.55 27.55 11.98
C GLY A 8 57.43 27.50 13.02
N GLN A 9 57.27 28.55 13.82
CA GLN A 9 56.05 28.72 14.63
C GLN A 9 54.91 29.22 13.74
N ILE A 10 53.85 28.43 13.61
CA ILE A 10 52.54 28.95 13.20
C ILE A 10 51.60 28.92 14.40
N GLY A 11 51.37 30.11 14.96
CA GLY A 11 50.42 30.36 16.03
C GLY A 11 48.99 30.08 15.59
N ARG A 12 48.22 29.50 16.50
CA ARG A 12 46.78 29.27 16.36
C ARG A 12 46.06 30.63 16.32
N GLY A 13 45.53 30.99 15.15
CA GLY A 13 44.62 32.12 14.99
C GLY A 13 43.29 31.85 15.70
N CYS A 14 43.06 32.57 16.80
CA CYS A 14 41.77 32.62 17.50
C CYS A 14 40.86 33.63 16.77
N THR A 15 40.02 33.16 15.85
CA THR A 15 38.98 34.00 15.23
C THR A 15 37.79 34.11 16.18
N ARG A 16 37.77 35.22 16.93
CA ARG A 16 36.67 35.62 17.80
C ARG A 16 35.47 36.01 16.93
N SER A 17 34.54 35.07 16.73
CA SER A 17 33.23 35.32 16.11
C SER A 17 32.48 36.41 16.89
N MET A 18 32.24 37.53 16.22
CA MET A 18 31.45 38.64 16.75
C MET A 18 29.99 38.20 16.86
N ARG A 19 29.45 38.19 18.09
CA ARG A 19 28.02 38.04 18.33
C ARG A 19 27.32 39.34 17.91
N PRO A 20 26.19 39.29 17.19
CA PRO A 20 25.43 40.49 16.87
C PRO A 20 24.90 41.14 18.16
N ALA A 21 25.01 42.47 18.22
CA ALA A 21 24.52 43.29 19.32
C ALA A 21 22.98 43.15 19.44
N ARG A 22 22.48 42.95 20.66
CA ARG A 22 21.05 43.02 20.95
C ARG A 22 20.61 44.48 20.93
N ASP A 23 19.67 44.80 20.06
CA ASP A 23 18.96 46.08 20.05
C ASP A 23 18.12 46.21 21.34
N PRO A 24 18.36 47.23 22.18
CA PRO A 24 17.65 47.41 23.44
C PRO A 24 16.22 47.97 23.30
N ASN A 25 15.70 48.19 22.09
CA ASN A 25 14.43 48.90 21.90
C ASN A 25 13.25 48.06 21.35
N VAL A 26 13.33 46.73 21.43
CA VAL A 26 12.16 45.88 21.16
C VAL A 26 11.39 45.65 22.47
N LYS A 27 10.42 46.54 22.76
CA LYS A 27 9.40 46.26 23.78
C LYS A 27 8.60 45.03 23.34
N GLY A 28 8.90 43.88 23.94
CA GLY A 28 8.09 42.67 23.76
C GLY A 28 6.65 42.96 24.16
N LYS A 29 5.74 43.07 23.18
CA LYS A 29 4.31 43.09 23.46
C LYS A 29 3.97 41.80 24.18
N ALA A 30 3.62 41.91 25.48
CA ALA A 30 3.12 40.79 26.25
C ALA A 30 1.91 40.22 25.50
N MET A 31 2.08 39.01 24.96
CA MET A 31 1.05 38.34 24.20
C MET A 31 -0.07 37.99 25.17
N ASN A 32 -1.26 38.55 24.94
CA ASN A 32 -2.39 38.38 25.84
C ASN A 32 -2.79 36.90 25.89
N ARG A 33 -3.00 36.33 27.09
CA ARG A 33 -3.31 34.89 27.27
C ARG A 33 -4.50 34.41 26.43
N ARG A 34 -5.44 35.31 26.11
CA ARG A 34 -6.58 35.05 25.22
C ARG A 34 -6.17 34.84 23.76
N THR A 35 -5.16 35.56 23.28
CA THR A 35 -4.63 35.43 21.91
C THR A 35 -3.81 34.15 21.74
N LEU A 36 -3.13 33.70 22.80
CA LEU A 36 -2.40 32.43 22.83
C LEU A 36 -3.34 31.22 22.77
N CYS A 37 -4.47 31.26 23.49
CA CYS A 37 -5.47 30.18 23.44
C CYS A 37 -6.20 30.09 22.09
N LEU A 38 -6.51 31.21 21.44
CA LEU A 38 -7.12 31.22 20.10
C LEU A 38 -6.17 30.68 19.01
N GLY A 39 -4.86 30.95 19.12
CA GLY A 39 -3.84 30.39 18.23
C GLY A 39 -3.67 28.87 18.39
N LEU A 40 -3.74 28.36 19.63
CA LEU A 40 -3.65 26.91 19.92
C LEU A 40 -4.89 26.14 19.45
N VAL A 41 -6.09 26.70 19.57
CA VAL A 41 -7.32 26.05 19.08
C VAL A 41 -7.36 26.01 17.54
N ALA A 42 -6.85 27.04 16.86
CA ALA A 42 -6.74 27.06 15.40
C ALA A 42 -5.67 26.09 14.86
N LEU A 43 -4.55 25.88 15.57
CA LEU A 43 -3.53 24.90 15.18
C LEU A 43 -4.02 23.45 15.33
N VAL A 44 -4.85 23.16 16.33
CA VAL A 44 -5.39 21.81 16.56
C VAL A 44 -6.49 21.46 15.55
N ALA A 45 -7.22 22.45 15.02
CA ALA A 45 -8.22 22.23 13.97
C ALA A 45 -7.64 21.89 12.58
N MET A 46 -6.38 22.27 12.31
CA MET A 46 -5.69 21.95 11.04
C MET A 46 -4.96 20.60 11.06
N ALA A 47 -4.98 19.88 12.20
CA ALA A 47 -4.57 18.48 12.28
C ALA A 47 -5.72 17.51 11.96
N GLY A 48 -6.82 18.02 11.39
CA GLY A 48 -7.85 17.21 10.77
C GLY A 48 -7.20 16.29 9.76
N SER A 49 -7.32 14.99 10.00
CA SER A 49 -6.78 13.96 9.15
C SER A 49 -7.17 14.27 7.71
N GLN A 50 -6.18 14.50 6.84
CA GLN A 50 -6.40 14.43 5.40
C GLN A 50 -6.80 12.98 5.10
N ALA A 51 -8.10 12.68 5.24
CA ALA A 51 -8.73 11.55 4.60
C ALA A 51 -8.67 11.85 3.10
N ASN A 52 -7.48 11.65 2.56
CA ASN A 52 -7.17 11.80 1.16
C ASN A 52 -8.13 10.86 0.41
N ALA A 53 -9.16 11.44 -0.21
CA ALA A 53 -10.13 10.73 -1.03
C ALA A 53 -9.50 10.27 -2.35
N GLN A 54 -8.32 9.64 -2.32
CA GLN A 54 -7.55 9.25 -3.52
C GLN A 54 -8.31 8.24 -4.39
N ILE A 55 -9.33 7.57 -3.84
CA ILE A 55 -10.23 6.75 -4.62
C ILE A 55 -10.94 7.55 -5.72
N SER A 56 -11.27 8.83 -5.51
CA SER A 56 -11.89 9.69 -6.53
C SER A 56 -10.95 10.00 -7.70
N LEU A 57 -9.64 9.85 -7.48
CA LEU A 57 -8.59 10.01 -8.49
C LEU A 57 -8.17 8.68 -9.12
N SER A 58 -8.89 7.59 -8.83
CA SER A 58 -8.53 6.25 -9.24
C SER A 58 -9.54 5.65 -10.22
N ARG A 59 -9.20 4.48 -10.78
CA ARG A 59 -10.13 3.69 -11.62
C ARG A 59 -11.33 3.15 -10.84
N HIS A 60 -11.25 3.11 -9.50
CA HIS A 60 -12.38 2.77 -8.64
C HIS A 60 -13.26 3.99 -8.30
N ASN A 61 -13.06 5.13 -8.97
CA ASN A 61 -14.05 6.18 -8.94
C ASN A 61 -15.27 5.79 -9.78
N PHE A 62 -16.25 5.17 -9.14
CA PHE A 62 -17.46 4.72 -9.81
C PHE A 62 -18.56 5.79 -9.89
N SER A 63 -18.37 6.99 -9.34
CA SER A 63 -19.44 7.99 -9.23
C SER A 63 -19.95 8.52 -10.58
N SER A 64 -19.18 8.34 -11.66
CA SER A 64 -19.59 8.74 -13.02
C SER A 64 -20.40 7.66 -13.76
N PHE A 65 -20.54 6.47 -13.21
CA PHE A 65 -21.22 5.36 -13.87
C PHE A 65 -22.67 5.29 -13.42
N GLY A 66 -23.61 5.23 -14.37
CA GLY A 66 -25.05 5.18 -14.05
C GLY A 66 -25.43 4.01 -13.14
N TRP A 67 -24.79 2.85 -13.32
CA TRP A 67 -25.04 1.65 -12.52
C TRP A 67 -24.62 1.77 -11.05
N SER A 68 -23.73 2.72 -10.69
CA SER A 68 -23.34 2.95 -9.30
C SER A 68 -24.31 3.87 -8.56
N GLY A 69 -25.22 4.54 -9.28
CA GLY A 69 -26.10 5.57 -8.72
C GLY A 69 -25.34 6.82 -8.24
N GLY A 70 -24.12 7.04 -8.72
CA GLY A 70 -23.26 8.13 -8.26
C GLY A 70 -22.51 7.85 -6.94
N GLU A 71 -22.69 6.67 -6.36
CA GLU A 71 -22.14 6.31 -5.06
C GLU A 71 -20.80 5.57 -5.21
N ILE A 72 -19.69 6.26 -4.95
CA ILE A 72 -18.34 5.73 -5.16
C ILE A 72 -18.01 4.46 -4.34
N CYS A 73 -18.56 4.34 -3.12
CA CYS A 73 -18.24 3.25 -2.20
C CYS A 73 -19.23 2.07 -2.29
N LYS A 74 -20.46 2.32 -2.75
CA LYS A 74 -21.57 1.36 -2.70
C LYS A 74 -21.29 0.06 -3.46
N PRO A 75 -20.59 0.07 -4.61
CA PRO A 75 -20.26 -1.19 -5.28
C PRO A 75 -19.43 -2.14 -4.41
N CYS A 76 -18.66 -1.62 -3.45
CA CYS A 76 -17.79 -2.41 -2.59
C CYS A 76 -18.36 -2.60 -1.17
N HIS A 77 -19.00 -1.56 -0.62
CA HIS A 77 -19.34 -1.48 0.79
C HIS A 77 -20.82 -1.14 0.99
N THR A 78 -21.45 -1.75 1.99
CA THR A 78 -22.81 -1.41 2.41
C THR A 78 -22.93 -1.40 3.94
N PRO A 79 -23.57 -0.39 4.56
CA PRO A 79 -23.78 -0.40 6.01
C PRO A 79 -24.74 -1.51 6.46
N HIS A 80 -25.61 -2.01 5.57
CA HIS A 80 -26.60 -3.04 5.87
C HIS A 80 -26.64 -4.10 4.77
N HIS A 81 -26.93 -5.34 5.14
CA HIS A 81 -26.99 -6.48 4.22
C HIS A 81 -25.66 -6.74 3.48
N ALA A 82 -24.54 -6.45 4.14
CA ALA A 82 -23.25 -6.94 3.69
C ALA A 82 -23.26 -8.48 3.65
N ILE A 83 -22.49 -9.06 2.74
CA ILE A 83 -22.35 -10.51 2.67
C ILE A 83 -21.75 -10.99 3.99
N ALA A 84 -22.45 -11.90 4.66
CA ALA A 84 -22.01 -12.47 5.94
C ALA A 84 -20.65 -13.16 5.77
N ASP A 85 -19.83 -13.10 6.82
CA ASP A 85 -18.49 -13.71 6.88
C ASP A 85 -17.48 -13.17 5.85
N VAL A 86 -17.81 -12.06 5.18
CA VAL A 86 -16.90 -11.33 4.29
C VAL A 86 -16.51 -10.01 4.95
N PRO A 87 -15.20 -9.68 5.04
CA PRO A 87 -14.75 -8.52 5.79
C PRO A 87 -15.17 -7.21 5.13
N ARG A 88 -15.05 -6.11 5.89
CA ARG A 88 -15.22 -4.72 5.39
C ARG A 88 -16.63 -4.39 4.90
N LEU A 89 -17.66 -5.05 5.42
CA LEU A 89 -19.05 -4.80 5.03
C LEU A 89 -19.26 -4.95 3.51
N TRP A 90 -18.71 -6.03 2.94
CA TRP A 90 -18.63 -6.23 1.50
C TRP A 90 -20.02 -6.35 0.86
N ASN A 91 -20.23 -5.62 -0.23
CA ASN A 91 -21.53 -5.50 -0.91
C ASN A 91 -21.58 -6.18 -2.29
N HIS A 92 -20.44 -6.54 -2.87
CA HIS A 92 -20.34 -7.09 -4.22
C HIS A 92 -20.46 -8.62 -4.22
N ALA A 93 -21.11 -9.20 -5.22
CA ALA A 93 -21.12 -10.65 -5.41
C ALA A 93 -19.69 -11.20 -5.53
N LEU A 94 -19.43 -12.34 -4.92
CA LEU A 94 -18.11 -12.97 -4.95
C LEU A 94 -17.99 -13.92 -6.13
N THR A 95 -16.86 -13.87 -6.80
CA THR A 95 -16.52 -14.86 -7.83
C THR A 95 -16.46 -16.27 -7.23
N THR A 96 -16.96 -17.23 -8.01
CA THR A 96 -16.83 -18.67 -7.77
C THR A 96 -15.98 -19.33 -8.86
N ALA A 97 -15.24 -18.53 -9.62
CA ALA A 97 -14.47 -18.98 -10.76
C ALA A 97 -13.34 -19.94 -10.37
N THR A 98 -12.97 -20.74 -11.36
CA THR A 98 -11.79 -21.59 -11.35
C THR A 98 -10.72 -20.93 -12.22
N TYR A 99 -9.49 -20.87 -11.73
CA TYR A 99 -8.38 -20.19 -12.37
C TYR A 99 -7.33 -21.20 -12.84
N GLN A 100 -6.71 -20.90 -13.98
CA GLN A 100 -5.43 -21.46 -14.35
C GLN A 100 -4.32 -20.61 -13.75
N MET A 101 -3.60 -21.17 -12.81
CA MET A 101 -2.48 -20.53 -12.12
C MET A 101 -1.17 -21.22 -12.52
N HIS A 102 -0.04 -20.75 -12.01
CA HIS A 102 1.29 -21.28 -12.35
C HIS A 102 1.49 -22.70 -11.84
N GLY A 103 0.99 -22.99 -10.63
CA GLY A 103 1.04 -24.28 -9.96
C GLY A 103 -0.09 -25.24 -10.34
N GLY A 104 -1.01 -24.82 -11.22
CA GLY A 104 -2.13 -25.63 -11.69
C GLY A 104 -3.49 -24.94 -11.58
N THR A 105 -4.56 -25.74 -11.57
CA THR A 105 -5.93 -25.25 -11.52
C THR A 105 -6.43 -25.12 -10.08
N GLY A 106 -7.11 -24.03 -9.74
CA GLY A 106 -7.63 -23.78 -8.39
C GLY A 106 -8.86 -22.89 -8.38
N THR A 107 -9.56 -22.80 -7.24
CA THR A 107 -10.78 -21.98 -7.12
C THR A 107 -10.52 -20.69 -6.37
N ALA A 108 -11.34 -19.67 -6.63
CA ALA A 108 -11.29 -18.38 -5.92
C ALA A 108 -11.22 -18.53 -4.39
N ALA A 109 -12.03 -19.43 -3.84
CA ALA A 109 -12.18 -19.62 -2.40
C ALA A 109 -11.06 -20.46 -1.78
N ALA A 110 -10.48 -21.40 -2.53
CA ALA A 110 -9.48 -22.33 -2.01
C ALA A 110 -8.03 -21.85 -2.20
N ASN A 111 -7.79 -20.96 -3.16
CA ASN A 111 -6.42 -20.63 -3.60
C ASN A 111 -6.02 -19.17 -3.41
N PHE A 112 -6.95 -18.29 -3.04
CA PHE A 112 -6.65 -16.86 -2.85
C PHE A 112 -7.08 -16.41 -1.46
N ASP A 113 -6.29 -15.50 -0.86
CA ASP A 113 -6.72 -14.83 0.36
C ASP A 113 -7.99 -14.01 0.10
N ILE A 114 -8.78 -13.78 1.16
CA ILE A 114 -10.08 -13.13 1.02
C ILE A 114 -9.98 -11.78 0.31
N ASP A 115 -8.94 -10.97 0.57
CA ASP A 115 -8.81 -9.65 -0.07
C ASP A 115 -8.53 -9.77 -1.58
N SER A 116 -7.74 -10.77 -2.00
CA SER A 116 -7.50 -11.04 -3.42
C SER A 116 -8.77 -11.54 -4.12
N ARG A 117 -9.55 -12.40 -3.45
CA ARG A 117 -10.86 -12.83 -3.96
C ARG A 117 -11.83 -11.66 -4.12
N LEU A 118 -11.81 -10.65 -3.25
CA LEU A 118 -12.62 -9.43 -3.44
C LEU A 118 -12.23 -8.70 -4.74
N CYS A 119 -10.94 -8.58 -5.04
CA CYS A 119 -10.45 -7.95 -6.27
C CYS A 119 -10.88 -8.75 -7.50
N LEU A 120 -10.64 -10.06 -7.49
CA LEU A 120 -10.97 -10.94 -8.60
C LEU A 120 -12.48 -10.99 -8.88
N SER A 121 -13.32 -10.78 -7.87
CA SER A 121 -14.78 -10.66 -8.04
C SER A 121 -15.22 -9.48 -8.91
N CYS A 122 -14.33 -8.56 -9.26
CA CYS A 122 -14.58 -7.55 -10.30
C CYS A 122 -13.67 -7.75 -11.51
N HIS A 123 -12.44 -8.22 -11.27
CA HIS A 123 -11.35 -8.20 -12.24
C HIS A 123 -11.20 -9.48 -13.06
N ASP A 124 -11.85 -10.58 -12.71
CA ASP A 124 -11.77 -11.83 -13.48
C ASP A 124 -12.78 -11.93 -14.64
N GLY A 125 -13.67 -10.94 -14.75
CA GLY A 125 -14.67 -10.85 -15.81
C GLY A 125 -15.85 -11.82 -15.66
N THR A 126 -15.95 -12.57 -14.57
CA THR A 126 -17.01 -13.57 -14.35
C THR A 126 -18.22 -13.02 -13.61
N VAL A 127 -18.05 -11.92 -12.87
CA VAL A 127 -19.10 -11.22 -12.14
C VAL A 127 -19.21 -9.78 -12.67
N ALA A 128 -20.43 -9.34 -12.97
CA ALA A 128 -20.65 -7.97 -13.44
C ALA A 128 -20.43 -6.94 -12.32
N LEU A 129 -19.88 -5.77 -12.66
CA LEU A 129 -19.50 -4.69 -11.72
C LEU A 129 -20.68 -4.13 -10.91
N ASP A 130 -21.88 -4.26 -11.46
CA ASP A 130 -23.15 -3.85 -10.87
C ASP A 130 -23.86 -4.98 -10.11
N SER A 131 -23.18 -6.11 -9.89
CA SER A 131 -23.68 -7.22 -9.08
C SER A 131 -23.42 -6.97 -7.58
N PHE A 132 -24.05 -5.96 -7.01
CA PHE A 132 -23.95 -5.63 -5.59
C PHE A 132 -25.33 -5.43 -4.95
N GLY A 133 -25.40 -5.46 -3.61
CA GLY A 133 -26.66 -5.28 -2.89
C GLY A 133 -27.66 -6.42 -3.12
N GLY A 134 -27.15 -7.63 -3.40
CA GLY A 134 -27.97 -8.81 -3.69
C GLY A 134 -28.55 -8.86 -5.11
N GLN A 135 -28.16 -7.94 -5.99
CA GLN A 135 -28.60 -7.92 -7.39
C GLN A 135 -27.62 -8.65 -8.31
N THR A 136 -28.14 -9.18 -9.42
CA THR A 136 -27.32 -9.68 -10.53
C THR A 136 -27.24 -8.62 -11.62
N GLY A 137 -26.03 -8.17 -11.89
CA GLY A 137 -25.76 -7.12 -12.87
C GLY A 137 -25.45 -7.65 -14.27
N THR A 138 -25.25 -6.72 -15.22
CA THR A 138 -24.88 -7.04 -16.62
C THR A 138 -23.71 -6.18 -17.13
N ASN A 139 -23.20 -5.25 -16.33
CA ASN A 139 -22.11 -4.36 -16.70
C ASN A 139 -20.77 -5.01 -16.37
N PHE A 140 -20.21 -5.79 -17.30
CA PHE A 140 -18.93 -6.46 -17.11
C PHE A 140 -17.73 -5.51 -17.27
N ILE A 141 -16.63 -5.85 -16.60
CA ILE A 141 -15.38 -5.09 -16.69
C ILE A 141 -14.82 -5.12 -18.12
N GLY A 142 -14.35 -3.96 -18.58
CA GLY A 142 -13.72 -3.84 -19.89
C GLY A 142 -12.31 -4.47 -19.94
N PRO A 143 -11.76 -4.69 -21.15
CA PRO A 143 -10.49 -5.41 -21.33
C PRO A 143 -9.31 -4.86 -20.54
N ALA A 144 -9.25 -3.54 -20.33
CA ALA A 144 -8.14 -2.89 -19.62
C ALA A 144 -8.06 -3.24 -18.12
N GLY A 145 -9.15 -3.74 -17.53
CA GLY A 145 -9.18 -4.19 -16.14
C GLY A 145 -9.49 -5.67 -15.98
N ASN A 146 -9.73 -6.38 -17.08
CA ASN A 146 -10.09 -7.79 -17.06
C ASN A 146 -8.82 -8.66 -17.08
N LEU A 147 -8.51 -9.32 -15.97
CA LEU A 147 -7.46 -10.33 -15.84
C LEU A 147 -7.91 -11.69 -16.39
N GLY A 148 -9.21 -11.94 -16.42
CA GLY A 148 -9.76 -13.25 -16.76
C GLY A 148 -9.47 -14.29 -15.68
N THR A 149 -9.64 -15.55 -16.07
CA THR A 149 -9.40 -16.71 -15.21
C THR A 149 -8.13 -17.48 -15.58
N ASP A 150 -7.33 -16.99 -16.52
CA ASP A 150 -6.01 -17.54 -16.83
C ASP A 150 -4.95 -16.55 -16.36
N LEU A 151 -4.35 -16.84 -15.20
CA LEU A 151 -3.38 -15.97 -14.51
C LEU A 151 -1.93 -16.41 -14.75
N ARG A 152 -1.68 -17.34 -15.68
CA ARG A 152 -0.33 -17.88 -15.96
C ARG A 152 0.60 -16.86 -16.60
N ASN A 153 0.08 -15.77 -17.16
CA ASN A 153 0.84 -14.63 -17.67
C ASN A 153 0.98 -13.48 -16.65
N ASP A 154 0.33 -13.58 -15.49
CA ASP A 154 0.44 -12.60 -14.41
C ASP A 154 1.51 -13.00 -13.39
N HIS A 155 1.88 -12.05 -12.53
CA HIS A 155 2.70 -12.37 -11.36
C HIS A 155 1.90 -13.32 -10.44
N PRO A 156 2.49 -14.43 -9.95
CA PRO A 156 1.81 -15.33 -9.04
C PRO A 156 1.21 -14.61 -7.82
N VAL A 157 -0.01 -14.97 -7.45
CA VAL A 157 -0.68 -14.55 -6.21
C VAL A 157 -1.44 -15.74 -5.61
N GLY A 158 -1.81 -15.64 -4.34
CA GLY A 158 -2.49 -16.75 -3.66
C GLY A 158 -1.53 -17.88 -3.33
N THR A 159 -2.02 -19.12 -3.34
CA THR A 159 -1.27 -20.32 -2.92
C THR A 159 -0.01 -20.57 -3.75
N ASP A 160 0.03 -20.07 -4.99
CA ASP A 160 1.21 -20.15 -5.87
C ASP A 160 2.34 -19.19 -5.47
N ALA A 161 2.05 -18.26 -4.55
CA ALA A 161 2.97 -17.20 -4.15
C ALA A 161 3.22 -17.19 -2.65
N LEU A 162 3.32 -18.37 -2.03
CA LEU A 162 3.82 -18.50 -0.65
C LEU A 162 5.17 -17.78 -0.50
N TYR A 163 5.31 -17.03 0.58
CA TYR A 163 6.47 -16.20 0.85
C TYR A 163 6.97 -16.38 2.30
N PRO A 164 8.24 -16.81 2.50
CA PRO A 164 9.12 -17.30 1.46
C PRO A 164 8.54 -18.55 0.76
N PRO A 165 9.01 -18.86 -0.46
CA PRO A 165 8.60 -20.05 -1.20
C PRO A 165 8.70 -21.32 -0.35
N ASN A 166 7.76 -22.25 -0.51
CA ASN A 166 7.77 -23.50 0.24
C ASN A 166 7.38 -24.70 -0.65
N PRO A 167 8.26 -25.70 -0.85
CA PRO A 167 9.67 -25.73 -0.40
C PRO A 167 10.47 -24.63 -1.10
N VAL A 168 11.55 -24.13 -0.48
CA VAL A 168 12.52 -23.24 -1.16
C VAL A 168 13.42 -24.11 -2.04
N PRO A 169 13.35 -24.06 -3.36
CA PRO A 169 14.26 -24.79 -4.22
C PRO A 169 15.68 -24.26 -4.08
N SER A 170 16.67 -25.13 -4.27
CA SER A 170 18.09 -24.79 -4.06
C SER A 170 18.61 -23.68 -4.99
N TRP A 171 18.06 -23.58 -6.21
CA TRP A 171 18.34 -22.50 -7.16
C TRP A 171 17.60 -21.19 -6.84
N TRP A 172 16.70 -21.22 -5.85
CA TRP A 172 15.84 -20.13 -5.40
C TRP A 172 16.39 -19.49 -4.10
N ALA A 173 17.35 -20.15 -3.44
CA ALA A 173 18.03 -19.62 -2.26
C ALA A 173 18.86 -18.38 -2.60
N GLY A 174 18.49 -17.24 -2.03
CA GLY A 174 19.18 -15.95 -2.29
C GLY A 174 18.62 -15.15 -3.46
N SER A 175 17.55 -15.60 -4.12
CA SER A 175 16.86 -14.81 -5.17
C SER A 175 15.80 -13.86 -4.61
N PHE A 176 15.53 -13.91 -3.30
CA PHE A 176 14.47 -13.15 -2.64
C PHE A 176 14.97 -12.49 -1.37
N ASN A 177 14.50 -11.25 -1.14
CA ASN A 177 14.78 -10.55 0.09
C ASN A 177 14.11 -11.24 1.29
N PRO A 178 14.71 -11.20 2.48
CA PRO A 178 14.09 -11.82 3.65
C PRO A 178 12.83 -11.04 4.08
N THR A 179 11.91 -11.75 4.72
CA THR A 179 10.80 -11.11 5.43
C THR A 179 11.27 -10.41 6.69
N THR A 180 10.40 -9.57 7.27
CA THR A 180 10.53 -9.13 8.67
C THR A 180 10.55 -10.34 9.63
N SER A 181 10.99 -10.13 10.88
CA SER A 181 11.13 -11.20 11.88
C SER A 181 9.85 -11.99 12.16
N ASN A 182 8.68 -11.38 11.97
CA ASN A 182 7.38 -12.02 12.12
C ASN A 182 6.80 -12.60 10.80
N GLY A 183 7.55 -12.56 9.70
CA GLY A 183 7.15 -13.10 8.40
C GLY A 183 6.10 -12.27 7.63
N THR A 184 5.60 -11.17 8.20
CA THR A 184 4.40 -10.50 7.66
C THR A 184 4.66 -9.55 6.49
N ARG A 185 5.91 -9.13 6.29
CA ARG A 185 6.30 -8.04 5.40
C ARG A 185 7.64 -8.30 4.74
N VAL A 186 7.89 -7.62 3.63
CA VAL A 186 9.17 -7.63 2.90
C VAL A 186 9.61 -6.18 2.63
N GLY A 187 10.90 -5.93 2.71
CA GLY A 187 11.48 -4.59 2.58
C GLY A 187 11.49 -3.82 3.90
N SER A 188 11.62 -2.49 3.82
CA SER A 188 11.73 -1.62 4.98
C SER A 188 11.23 -0.21 4.70
N GLY A 189 10.74 0.49 5.71
CA GLY A 189 10.37 1.90 5.61
C GLY A 189 9.24 2.16 4.62
N ALA A 190 9.40 3.16 3.76
CA ALA A 190 8.34 3.60 2.83
C ALA A 190 8.07 2.61 1.68
N THR A 191 8.97 1.67 1.41
CA THR A 191 8.84 0.66 0.34
C THR A 191 8.39 -0.71 0.83
N GLU A 192 8.08 -0.83 2.11
CA GLU A 192 7.68 -2.10 2.71
C GLU A 192 6.32 -2.59 2.17
N LEU A 193 6.27 -3.87 1.77
CA LEU A 193 5.07 -4.52 1.28
C LEU A 193 4.56 -5.55 2.29
N LYS A 194 3.24 -5.62 2.46
CA LYS A 194 2.59 -6.51 3.42
C LYS A 194 2.14 -7.79 2.73
N LEU A 195 2.56 -8.94 3.24
CA LEU A 195 2.10 -10.25 2.84
C LEU A 195 0.75 -10.58 3.47
N LYS A 196 0.06 -11.57 2.90
CA LYS A 196 -1.26 -12.02 3.32
C LYS A 196 -1.12 -13.26 4.17
N ALA A 197 -1.70 -13.24 5.37
CA ALA A 197 -1.74 -14.44 6.19
C ALA A 197 -2.62 -15.49 5.49
N TRP A 198 -2.17 -16.74 5.54
CA TRP A 198 -2.80 -17.88 4.92
C TRP A 198 -2.73 -19.06 5.88
N ASP A 199 -3.85 -19.75 6.08
CA ASP A 199 -3.84 -21.01 6.81
C ASP A 199 -3.52 -22.15 5.84
N ASP A 200 -2.37 -22.77 6.03
CA ASP A 200 -1.95 -23.92 5.27
C ASP A 200 -1.94 -25.14 6.20
N GLN A 201 -3.09 -25.81 6.24
CA GLN A 201 -3.33 -27.02 7.04
C GLN A 201 -3.04 -26.82 8.54
N GLY A 202 -3.56 -25.72 9.11
CA GLY A 202 -3.34 -25.36 10.52
C GLY A 202 -2.00 -24.68 10.79
N THR A 203 -1.17 -24.47 9.77
CA THR A 203 0.05 -23.67 9.87
C THR A 203 -0.16 -22.31 9.22
N THR A 204 -0.03 -21.24 10.00
CA THR A 204 -0.04 -19.89 9.42
C THR A 204 1.21 -19.67 8.58
N ARG A 205 1.01 -19.50 7.28
CA ARG A 205 2.01 -19.05 6.31
C ARG A 205 1.63 -17.67 5.78
N TYR A 206 2.52 -17.10 4.97
CA TYR A 206 2.26 -15.83 4.30
C TYR A 206 2.40 -16.01 2.79
N LEU A 207 1.64 -15.23 2.03
CA LEU A 207 1.68 -15.24 0.57
C LEU A 207 1.59 -13.82 0.00
N VAL A 208 1.99 -13.67 -1.26
CA VAL A 208 1.73 -12.46 -2.05
C VAL A 208 0.28 -12.50 -2.53
N GLY A 209 -0.48 -11.46 -2.21
CA GLY A 209 -1.86 -11.28 -2.71
C GLY A 209 -2.01 -9.96 -3.46
N CYS A 210 -3.18 -9.70 -4.04
CA CYS A 210 -3.46 -8.47 -4.78
C CYS A 210 -3.19 -7.22 -3.91
N THR A 211 -3.57 -7.28 -2.63
CA THR A 211 -3.38 -6.16 -1.69
C THR A 211 -1.96 -6.07 -1.11
N THR A 212 -1.03 -6.95 -1.50
CA THR A 212 0.40 -6.76 -1.24
C THR A 212 0.94 -5.60 -2.07
N CYS A 213 0.59 -5.53 -3.35
CA CYS A 213 1.07 -4.49 -4.27
C CYS A 213 0.05 -3.37 -4.50
N HIS A 214 -1.24 -3.68 -4.45
CA HIS A 214 -2.32 -2.71 -4.72
C HIS A 214 -3.02 -2.23 -3.44
N THR A 215 -3.70 -1.10 -3.58
CA THR A 215 -4.56 -0.53 -2.55
C THR A 215 -5.90 -0.09 -3.17
N PRO A 216 -7.05 -0.58 -2.66
CA PRO A 216 -8.35 -0.33 -3.29
C PRO A 216 -8.78 1.15 -3.21
N HIS A 217 -8.14 1.92 -2.33
CA HIS A 217 -8.42 3.35 -2.13
C HIS A 217 -7.35 4.25 -2.74
N ASN A 218 -6.44 3.72 -3.58
CA ASN A 218 -5.34 4.48 -4.18
C ASN A 218 -4.48 5.24 -3.15
N LYS A 219 -4.30 4.64 -1.97
CA LYS A 219 -3.47 5.19 -0.89
C LYS A 219 -2.02 5.36 -1.39
N GLY A 220 -1.60 6.60 -1.63
CA GLY A 220 -0.27 6.94 -2.19
C GLY A 220 -0.33 7.59 -3.57
N ASN A 221 -1.50 7.57 -4.21
CA ASN A 221 -1.75 8.18 -5.52
C ASN A 221 -0.78 7.73 -6.62
N TYR A 222 -0.45 6.44 -6.63
CA TYR A 222 0.40 5.87 -7.67
C TYR A 222 -0.45 5.35 -8.84
N PRO A 223 0.05 5.43 -10.09
CA PRO A 223 -0.59 4.78 -11.23
C PRO A 223 -0.91 3.32 -10.94
N HIS A 224 -2.02 2.81 -11.48
CA HIS A 224 -2.50 1.44 -11.25
C HIS A 224 -2.78 1.10 -9.78
N MET A 225 -2.97 2.12 -8.93
CA MET A 225 -3.37 1.97 -7.53
C MET A 225 -2.39 1.11 -6.73
N THR A 226 -1.10 1.20 -7.07
CA THR A 226 -0.05 0.50 -6.35
C THR A 226 0.24 1.18 -5.02
N ARG A 227 0.79 0.43 -4.05
CA ARG A 227 1.17 0.95 -2.74
C ARG A 227 2.41 1.83 -2.77
N ILE A 228 3.29 1.56 -3.74
CA ILE A 228 4.56 2.26 -3.97
C ILE A 228 4.77 2.42 -5.48
N SER A 229 5.67 3.33 -5.86
CA SER A 229 6.08 3.48 -7.26
C SER A 229 6.72 2.18 -7.77
N ASN A 230 6.48 1.84 -9.04
CA ASN A 230 7.24 0.80 -9.74
C ASN A 230 8.28 1.39 -10.72
N ALA A 231 8.63 2.67 -10.57
CA ALA A 231 9.72 3.26 -11.33
C ALA A 231 11.00 2.43 -11.16
N SER A 232 11.69 2.14 -12.27
CA SER A 232 12.91 1.32 -12.27
C SER A 232 12.75 -0.05 -11.59
N SER A 233 11.56 -0.66 -11.65
CA SER A 233 11.24 -1.95 -11.01
C SER A 233 11.33 -1.93 -9.47
N GLN A 234 11.16 -0.76 -8.85
CA GLN A 234 11.29 -0.61 -7.39
C GLN A 234 10.38 -1.57 -6.61
N MET A 235 9.17 -1.88 -7.12
CA MET A 235 8.27 -2.86 -6.50
C MET A 235 8.87 -4.27 -6.55
N CYS A 236 9.36 -4.69 -7.71
CA CYS A 236 9.94 -6.02 -7.90
C CYS A 236 11.15 -6.22 -6.99
N LEU A 237 11.99 -5.19 -6.87
CA LEU A 237 13.21 -5.22 -6.05
C LEU A 237 12.93 -5.21 -4.55
N VAL A 238 11.68 -5.00 -4.10
CA VAL A 238 11.31 -5.25 -2.70
C VAL A 238 11.44 -6.74 -2.40
N CYS A 239 10.99 -7.61 -3.31
CA CYS A 239 10.94 -9.05 -3.08
C CYS A 239 12.08 -9.81 -3.72
N HIS A 240 12.58 -9.36 -4.87
CA HIS A 240 13.57 -10.09 -5.69
C HIS A 240 14.96 -9.48 -5.58
N ILE A 241 15.95 -10.35 -5.43
CA ILE A 241 17.38 -10.03 -5.53
C ILE A 241 17.79 -10.26 -6.98
N LYS A 242 18.46 -9.27 -7.58
CA LYS A 242 19.02 -9.36 -8.94
C LYS A 242 20.40 -10.00 -8.93
#